data_AF-A0A967SYZ1-F1
#
_entry.id   AF-A0A967SYZ1-F1
#
_cell.length_a   1.000
_cell.length_b   1.000
_cell.length_c   1.000
_cell.angle_alpha   90.00
_cell.angle_beta   90.00
_cell.angle_gamma   90.00
#
_symmetry.space_group_name_H-M   'P 1'
#
loop_
_entity.id
_entity.type
_entity.pdbx_description
1 polymer ?
#
loop_
_entity_poly.entity_id
_entity_poly.type
_entity_poly.pdbx_seq_one_letter_code
_entity_poly.pdbx_strand_id
1 'polypeptide(L)'
;MYIIDHDKQVALINEMKQLRKDSKRYEVYYHHPYTNQMWKSFFPRSNGDELGPKLLRHEPVPTDINERLNICLGEDAPENAIGLGIEWSARPEIWPDVIKALENRYSHFDRNQLKLFLDNLHLDEAKEKMPEEVSDSDTRENKITEDKVGNLIWRSRKIRVKRFFVLG
;
A
#
# COMPACT_ATOMS: atom_id res chain seq x y z
N MET A 1 -2.73 -11.31 3.19
CA MET A 1 -4.00 -10.64 2.90
C MET A 1 -4.41 -9.74 4.06
N TYR A 2 -5.11 -8.62 3.81
CA TYR A 2 -5.30 -7.51 4.77
C TYR A 2 -6.62 -7.58 5.53
N ILE A 3 -6.62 -7.07 6.76
CA ILE A 3 -7.80 -6.75 7.56
C ILE A 3 -7.64 -5.29 8.03
N ILE A 4 -8.64 -4.47 7.71
CA ILE A 4 -8.67 -3.04 8.02
C ILE A 4 -9.71 -2.74 9.11
N ASP A 5 -10.83 -3.45 9.09
CA ASP A 5 -11.88 -3.31 10.09
C ASP A 5 -11.36 -3.58 11.51
N HIS A 6 -11.59 -2.62 12.42
CA HIS A 6 -11.02 -2.65 13.76
C HIS A 6 -11.51 -3.85 14.57
N ASP A 7 -12.81 -4.14 14.54
CA ASP A 7 -13.40 -5.20 15.34
C ASP A 7 -12.94 -6.57 14.87
N LYS A 8 -12.85 -6.78 13.54
CA LYS A 8 -12.24 -7.98 12.95
C LYS A 8 -10.78 -8.13 13.33
N GLN A 9 -10.00 -7.05 13.35
CA GLN A 9 -8.60 -7.10 13.79
C GLN A 9 -8.49 -7.53 15.25
N VAL A 10 -9.29 -6.94 16.15
CA VAL A 10 -9.29 -7.27 17.58
C VAL A 10 -9.69 -8.73 17.80
N ALA A 11 -10.78 -9.17 17.16
CA ALA A 11 -11.25 -10.55 17.24
C ALA A 11 -10.15 -11.55 16.85
N LEU A 12 -9.53 -11.36 15.68
CA LEU A 12 -8.47 -12.25 15.21
C LEU A 12 -7.23 -12.20 16.11
N ILE A 13 -6.82 -11.00 16.57
CA ILE A 13 -5.66 -10.85 17.47
C ILE A 13 -5.85 -11.61 18.78
N ASN A 14 -7.06 -11.65 19.33
CA ASN A 14 -7.36 -12.38 20.56
C ASN A 14 -7.21 -13.90 20.41
N GLU A 15 -7.26 -14.42 19.17
CA GLU A 15 -7.04 -15.84 18.87
C GLU A 15 -5.57 -16.18 18.60
N MET A 16 -4.69 -15.17 18.48
CA MET A 16 -3.30 -15.34 18.11
C MET A 16 -2.33 -15.14 19.28
N LYS A 17 -1.15 -15.76 19.18
CA LYS A 17 -0.04 -15.56 20.12
C LYS A 17 0.89 -14.47 19.61
N GLN A 18 1.14 -13.44 20.43
CA GLN A 18 2.15 -12.44 20.12
C GLN A 18 3.55 -13.06 20.17
N LEU A 19 4.36 -12.80 19.13
CA LEU A 19 5.74 -13.27 19.02
C LEU A 19 6.76 -12.17 19.28
N ARG A 20 6.53 -10.98 18.69
CA ARG A 20 7.48 -9.86 18.75
C ARG A 20 6.74 -8.54 18.67
N LYS A 21 7.24 -7.53 19.38
CA LYS A 21 6.78 -6.13 19.29
C LYS A 21 7.98 -5.23 19.00
N ASP A 22 7.84 -4.36 17.99
CA ASP A 22 8.77 -3.28 17.69
C ASP A 22 8.08 -1.94 17.92
N SER A 23 8.31 -1.37 19.10
CA SER A 23 7.69 -0.10 19.49
C SER A 23 8.18 1.10 18.68
N LYS A 24 9.35 1.02 18.03
CA LYS A 24 9.89 2.12 17.21
C LYS A 24 9.19 2.20 15.86
N ARG A 25 8.84 1.05 15.30
CA ARG A 25 8.14 0.95 14.01
C ARG A 25 6.63 0.77 14.15
N TYR A 26 6.13 0.74 15.40
CA TYR A 26 4.73 0.44 15.73
C TYR A 26 4.25 -0.88 15.10
N GLU A 27 5.11 -1.91 15.11
CA GLU A 27 4.81 -3.21 14.53
C GLU A 27 4.66 -4.27 15.62
N VAL A 28 3.70 -5.19 15.43
CA VAL A 28 3.52 -6.36 16.27
C VAL A 28 3.32 -7.59 15.38
N TYR A 29 4.06 -8.66 15.68
CA TYR A 29 4.03 -9.92 14.96
C TYR A 29 3.33 -10.98 15.80
N TYR A 30 2.46 -11.75 15.14
CA TYR A 30 1.60 -12.75 15.74
C TYR A 30 1.72 -14.08 15.00
N HIS A 31 1.43 -15.16 15.72
CA HIS A 31 1.27 -16.52 15.19
C HIS A 31 -0.11 -17.03 15.55
N HIS A 32 -0.83 -17.53 14.56
CA HIS A 32 -2.13 -18.16 14.76
C HIS A 32 -1.92 -19.64 15.08
N PRO A 33 -2.23 -20.11 16.30
CA PRO A 33 -1.85 -21.45 16.76
C PRO A 33 -2.50 -22.59 15.97
N TYR A 34 -3.72 -22.38 15.47
CA TYR A 34 -4.47 -23.42 14.75
C TYR A 34 -4.15 -23.51 13.25
N THR A 35 -3.98 -22.38 12.57
CA THR A 35 -3.72 -22.33 11.12
C THR A 35 -2.23 -22.29 10.79
N ASN A 36 -1.38 -22.14 11.81
CA ASN A 36 0.07 -21.94 11.70
C ASN A 36 0.45 -20.69 10.86
N GLN A 37 -0.49 -19.75 10.70
CA GLN A 37 -0.30 -18.54 9.93
C GLN A 37 0.42 -17.46 10.73
N MET A 38 1.21 -16.66 10.03
CA MET A 38 1.91 -15.52 10.62
C MET A 38 1.22 -14.23 10.22
N TRP A 39 1.15 -13.29 11.16
CA TRP A 39 0.45 -12.02 10.96
C TRP A 39 1.26 -10.85 11.51
N LYS A 40 1.12 -9.69 10.86
CA LYS A 40 1.74 -8.44 11.26
C LYS A 40 0.67 -7.37 11.41
N SER A 41 0.57 -6.79 12.60
CA SER A 41 -0.16 -5.54 12.85
C SER A 41 0.80 -4.37 12.80
N PHE A 42 0.45 -3.29 12.11
CA PHE A 42 1.32 -2.13 11.98
C PHE A 42 0.56 -0.87 11.55
N PHE A 43 1.22 0.28 11.67
CA PHE A 43 0.71 1.59 11.31
C PHE A 43 1.60 2.20 10.23
N PRO A 44 1.27 2.07 8.93
CA PRO A 44 2.19 2.46 7.85
C PRO A 44 2.57 3.94 7.87
N ARG A 45 1.65 4.81 8.28
CA ARG A 45 1.79 6.27 8.24
C ARG A 45 2.11 6.89 9.59
N SER A 46 2.58 6.11 10.58
CA SER A 46 2.89 6.66 11.90
C SER A 46 4.01 7.71 11.81
N ASN A 47 3.76 8.94 12.28
CA ASN A 47 4.73 10.05 12.24
C ASN A 47 5.12 10.57 13.64
N GLY A 48 4.79 9.83 14.70
CA GLY A 48 5.09 10.18 16.09
C GLY A 48 3.93 10.90 16.79
N ASP A 49 3.27 11.83 16.09
CA ASP A 49 2.12 12.58 16.59
C ASP A 49 0.80 11.86 16.28
N GLU A 50 0.71 11.26 15.10
CA GLU A 50 -0.44 10.48 14.64
C GLU A 50 0.03 9.09 14.20
N LEU A 51 -0.78 8.07 14.53
CA LEU A 51 -0.51 6.69 14.09
C LEU A 51 -1.07 6.41 12.69
N GLY A 52 -2.12 7.12 12.28
CA GLY A 52 -2.84 6.82 11.04
C GLY A 52 -3.59 5.46 11.11
N PRO A 53 -3.98 4.90 9.94
CA PRO A 53 -4.76 3.67 9.90
C PRO A 53 -3.93 2.45 10.33
N LYS A 54 -4.51 1.61 11.20
CA LYS A 54 -3.95 0.33 11.60
C LYS A 54 -4.25 -0.74 10.54
N LEU A 55 -3.23 -1.46 10.11
CA LEU A 55 -3.37 -2.61 9.23
C LEU A 55 -2.99 -3.90 9.97
N LEU A 56 -3.73 -4.97 9.71
CA LEU A 56 -3.35 -6.33 10.05
C LEU A 56 -3.21 -7.13 8.75
N ARG A 57 -2.09 -7.82 8.56
CA ARG A 57 -1.81 -8.53 7.31
C ARG A 57 -1.07 -9.84 7.55
N HIS A 58 -1.43 -10.86 6.78
CA HIS A 58 -0.69 -12.11 6.73
C HIS A 58 0.78 -11.93 6.29
N GLU A 59 1.67 -12.74 6.84
CA GLU A 59 3.11 -12.81 6.54
C GLU A 59 3.53 -14.26 6.19
N PRO A 60 4.59 -14.45 5.37
CA PRO A 60 5.30 -13.42 4.62
C PRO A 60 4.44 -12.89 3.47
N VAL A 61 4.76 -11.67 3.00
CA VAL A 61 4.24 -11.19 1.72
C VAL A 61 5.21 -11.47 0.58
N PRO A 62 4.71 -11.64 -0.65
CA PRO A 62 5.56 -11.71 -1.82
C PRO A 62 6.42 -10.45 -1.96
N THR A 63 7.67 -10.62 -2.39
CA THR A 63 8.60 -9.49 -2.61
C THR A 63 8.38 -8.84 -3.96
N ASP A 64 7.85 -9.56 -4.94
CA ASP A 64 7.56 -9.05 -6.28
C ASP A 64 6.31 -8.13 -6.28
N ILE A 65 6.44 -6.96 -6.91
CA ILE A 65 5.38 -5.96 -7.01
C ILE A 65 4.20 -6.50 -7.81
N ASN A 66 4.44 -7.21 -8.93
CA ASN A 66 3.37 -7.72 -9.76
C ASN A 66 2.58 -8.81 -9.05
N GLU A 67 3.26 -9.69 -8.33
CA GLU A 67 2.63 -10.74 -7.54
C GLU A 67 1.75 -10.14 -6.43
N ARG A 68 2.27 -9.15 -5.67
CA ARG A 68 1.44 -8.45 -4.67
C ARG A 68 0.24 -7.74 -5.27
N LEU A 69 0.40 -7.09 -6.43
CA LEU A 69 -0.70 -6.46 -7.15
C LEU A 69 -1.73 -7.50 -7.60
N ASN A 70 -1.30 -8.63 -8.17
CA ASN A 70 -2.22 -9.68 -8.63
C ASN A 70 -3.04 -10.26 -7.48
N ILE A 71 -2.41 -10.53 -6.34
CA ILE A 71 -3.13 -11.06 -5.16
C ILE A 71 -4.11 -10.01 -4.63
N CYS A 72 -3.66 -8.76 -4.46
CA CYS A 72 -4.48 -7.77 -3.75
C CYS A 72 -5.56 -7.12 -4.64
N LEU A 73 -5.40 -7.12 -5.96
CA LEU A 73 -6.35 -6.52 -6.90
C LEU A 73 -7.11 -7.56 -7.74
N GLY A 74 -6.76 -8.85 -7.64
CA GLY A 74 -7.39 -9.94 -8.38
C GLY A 74 -8.52 -10.63 -7.64
N GLU A 75 -8.61 -10.45 -6.31
CA GLU A 75 -9.65 -11.04 -5.48
C GLU A 75 -10.80 -10.05 -5.24
N ASP A 76 -12.02 -10.56 -5.06
CA ASP A 76 -13.18 -9.75 -4.66
C ASP A 76 -13.16 -9.47 -3.15
N ALA A 77 -12.09 -8.80 -2.71
CA ALA A 77 -11.80 -8.47 -1.32
C ALA A 77 -11.26 -7.03 -1.23
N PRO A 78 -12.16 -6.02 -1.16
CA PRO A 78 -11.82 -4.59 -1.14
C PRO A 78 -10.71 -4.21 -0.14
N GLU A 79 -10.68 -4.86 1.02
CA GLU A 79 -9.70 -4.64 2.08
C GLU A 79 -8.27 -4.85 1.60
N ASN A 80 -8.05 -5.70 0.60
CA ASN A 80 -6.72 -5.94 0.05
C ASN A 80 -6.22 -4.79 -0.80
N ALA A 81 -7.06 -4.30 -1.71
CA ALA A 81 -6.73 -3.15 -2.53
C ALA A 81 -6.49 -1.91 -1.66
N ILE A 82 -7.38 -1.68 -0.69
CA ILE A 82 -7.28 -0.56 0.25
C ILE A 82 -6.03 -0.71 1.12
N GLY A 83 -5.82 -1.86 1.75
CA GLY A 83 -4.71 -2.11 2.67
C GLY A 83 -3.35 -2.03 1.98
N LEU A 84 -3.26 -2.55 0.75
CA LEU A 84 -2.06 -2.41 -0.08
C LEU A 84 -1.79 -0.94 -0.45
N GLY A 85 -2.84 -0.20 -0.85
CA GLY A 85 -2.74 1.23 -1.14
C GLY A 85 -2.20 2.01 0.06
N ILE A 86 -2.81 1.82 1.24
CA ILE A 86 -2.39 2.48 2.48
C ILE A 86 -0.93 2.12 2.80
N GLU A 87 -0.54 0.85 2.73
CA GLU A 87 0.84 0.44 3.02
C GLU A 87 1.84 1.08 2.05
N TRP A 88 1.56 1.04 0.74
CA TRP A 88 2.48 1.55 -0.27
C TRP A 88 2.49 3.07 -0.37
N SER A 89 1.44 3.75 0.11
CA SER A 89 1.44 5.20 0.24
C SER A 89 2.49 5.70 1.25
N ALA A 90 2.87 4.88 2.24
CA ALA A 90 3.93 5.21 3.18
C ALA A 90 5.34 4.99 2.61
N ARG A 91 5.43 4.54 1.35
CA ARG A 91 6.68 4.16 0.68
C ARG A 91 6.79 4.84 -0.68
N PRO A 92 7.02 6.18 -0.73
CA PRO A 92 7.14 6.88 -1.99
C PRO A 92 8.17 6.24 -2.93
N GLU A 93 9.27 5.71 -2.38
CA GLU A 93 10.39 5.16 -3.15
C GLU A 93 9.99 4.03 -4.13
N ILE A 94 8.88 3.33 -3.88
CA ILE A 94 8.40 2.25 -4.77
C ILE A 94 7.36 2.70 -5.79
N TRP A 95 6.84 3.93 -5.72
CA TRP A 95 5.76 4.38 -6.60
C TRP A 95 6.07 4.32 -8.09
N PRO A 96 7.29 4.67 -8.58
CA PRO A 96 7.61 4.54 -10.00
C PRO A 96 7.44 3.12 -10.52
N ASP A 97 7.87 2.13 -9.74
CA ASP A 97 7.78 0.71 -10.10
C ASP A 97 6.34 0.20 -10.02
N VAL A 98 5.58 0.63 -9.01
CA VAL A 98 4.15 0.33 -8.87
C VAL A 98 3.37 0.85 -10.07
N ILE A 99 3.55 2.12 -10.45
CA ILE A 99 2.84 2.72 -11.59
C ILE A 99 3.25 2.03 -12.90
N LYS A 100 4.53 1.71 -13.08
CA LYS A 100 5.00 0.96 -14.26
C LYS A 100 4.37 -0.44 -14.33
N ALA A 101 4.29 -1.16 -13.22
CA ALA A 101 3.64 -2.47 -13.15
C ALA A 101 2.15 -2.38 -13.54
N LEU A 102 1.44 -1.37 -13.03
CA LEU A 102 0.04 -1.11 -13.39
C LEU A 102 -0.13 -0.76 -14.87
N GLU A 103 0.72 0.08 -15.45
CA GLU A 103 0.65 0.44 -16.88
C GLU A 103 0.78 -0.77 -17.80
N ASN A 104 1.57 -1.77 -17.41
CA ASN A 104 1.77 -2.99 -18.20
C ASN A 104 0.57 -3.95 -18.14
N ARG A 105 -0.22 -3.89 -17.06
CA ARG A 105 -1.22 -4.93 -16.74
C ARG A 105 -2.60 -4.41 -16.36
N TYR A 106 -2.87 -3.11 -16.45
CA TYR A 106 -4.10 -2.49 -15.95
C TYR A 106 -5.39 -3.20 -16.38
N SER A 107 -5.44 -3.73 -17.61
CA SER A 107 -6.60 -4.44 -18.17
C SER A 107 -6.95 -5.73 -17.43
N HIS A 108 -5.99 -6.34 -16.73
CA HIS A 108 -6.17 -7.61 -16.03
C HIS A 108 -6.77 -7.44 -14.63
N PHE A 109 -6.70 -6.25 -14.05
CA PHE A 109 -7.21 -6.00 -12.71
C PHE A 109 -8.70 -5.70 -12.74
N ASP A 110 -9.40 -6.08 -11.67
CA ASP A 110 -10.76 -5.61 -11.47
C ASP A 110 -10.77 -4.07 -11.40
N ARG A 111 -11.78 -3.47 -12.02
CA ARG A 111 -11.88 -2.01 -12.13
C ARG A 111 -12.08 -1.36 -10.77
N ASN A 112 -12.89 -1.96 -9.90
CA ASN A 112 -13.19 -1.40 -8.58
C ASN A 112 -11.98 -1.58 -7.66
N GLN A 113 -11.34 -2.75 -7.68
CA GLN A 113 -10.13 -3.00 -6.90
C GLN A 113 -8.98 -2.07 -7.31
N LEU A 114 -8.75 -1.87 -8.62
CA LEU A 114 -7.75 -0.92 -9.10
C LEU A 114 -8.05 0.52 -8.66
N LYS A 115 -9.32 0.94 -8.73
CA LYS A 115 -9.73 2.26 -8.26
C LYS A 115 -9.47 2.42 -6.75
N LEU A 116 -9.90 1.44 -5.94
CA LEU A 116 -9.69 1.45 -4.49
C LEU A 116 -8.21 1.54 -4.13
N PHE A 117 -7.37 0.74 -4.77
CA PHE A 117 -5.93 0.77 -4.58
C PHE A 117 -5.36 2.17 -4.90
N LEU A 118 -5.69 2.73 -6.08
CA LEU A 118 -5.16 4.02 -6.50
C LEU A 118 -5.68 5.19 -5.66
N ASP A 119 -6.92 5.11 -5.15
CA ASP A 119 -7.48 6.11 -4.22
C ASP A 119 -6.68 6.09 -2.90
N ASN A 120 -6.36 4.89 -2.41
CA ASN A 120 -5.62 4.71 -1.16
C ASN A 120 -4.09 4.79 -1.30
N LEU A 121 -3.56 5.02 -2.50
CA LEU A 121 -2.15 5.35 -2.69
C LEU A 121 -1.86 6.84 -2.36
N HIS A 122 -2.90 7.69 -2.35
CA HIS A 122 -2.85 9.13 -2.00
C HIS A 122 -1.73 9.92 -2.69
N LEU A 123 -1.48 9.66 -3.99
CA LEU A 123 -0.46 10.39 -4.76
C LEU A 123 -0.72 11.90 -4.79
N ASP A 124 -1.98 12.31 -4.89
CA ASP A 124 -2.38 13.73 -4.95
C ASP A 124 -2.04 14.46 -3.65
N GLU A 125 -2.41 13.91 -2.48
CA GLU A 125 -2.09 14.50 -1.16
C GLU A 125 -0.59 14.53 -0.87
N ALA A 126 0.17 13.57 -1.42
CA ALA A 126 1.61 13.54 -1.25
C ALA A 126 2.30 14.66 -2.03
N LYS A 127 1.77 15.04 -3.20
CA LYS A 127 2.31 16.13 -4.01
C LYS A 127 2.31 17.45 -3.24
N GLU A 128 1.22 17.76 -2.54
CA GLU A 128 1.05 18.99 -1.74
C GLU A 128 2.05 19.11 -0.58
N LYS A 129 2.68 17.99 -0.18
CA LYS A 129 3.62 17.93 0.94
C LYS A 129 5.08 17.81 0.48
N MET A 130 5.35 17.77 -0.83
CA MET A 130 6.71 17.67 -1.37
C MET A 130 7.32 19.06 -1.59
N PRO A 131 8.63 19.22 -1.36
CA PRO A 131 9.31 20.47 -1.70
C PRO A 131 9.35 20.65 -3.23
N GLU A 132 9.08 21.88 -3.69
CA GLU A 132 9.05 22.27 -5.11
C GLU A 132 10.41 22.02 -5.80
N GLU A 133 11.53 22.27 -5.11
CA GLU A 133 12.88 22.05 -5.63
C GLU A 133 13.83 21.45 -4.58
N VAL A 134 14.75 20.59 -5.02
CA VAL A 134 15.85 20.08 -4.18
C VAL A 134 17.03 21.01 -4.39
N SER A 135 17.52 21.66 -3.33
CA SER A 135 18.78 22.41 -3.37
C SER A 135 19.91 21.50 -3.83
N ASP A 136 20.77 21.97 -4.75
CA ASP A 136 21.88 21.27 -5.42
C ASP A 136 22.90 20.56 -4.50
N SER A 137 22.77 20.64 -3.17
CA SER A 137 23.67 20.03 -2.19
C SER A 137 23.30 18.61 -1.74
N ASP A 138 22.14 18.06 -2.13
CA ASP A 138 21.63 16.80 -1.58
C ASP A 138 21.72 15.65 -2.59
N THR A 139 22.93 15.08 -2.74
CA THR A 139 23.23 13.87 -3.53
C THR A 139 22.60 12.62 -2.88
N ARG A 140 21.29 12.46 -3.03
CA ARG A 140 20.61 11.17 -2.83
C ARG A 140 19.74 10.87 -4.05
N GLU A 141 20.26 10.03 -4.94
CA GLU A 141 19.67 9.60 -6.23
C GLU A 141 18.23 9.03 -6.15
N ASN A 142 17.65 8.85 -4.95
CA ASN A 142 16.33 8.26 -4.74
C ASN A 142 15.27 9.20 -4.14
N LYS A 143 15.52 10.51 -4.02
CA LYS A 143 14.47 11.45 -3.59
C LYS A 143 13.46 11.65 -4.73
N ILE A 144 12.21 11.28 -4.49
CA ILE A 144 11.09 11.64 -5.36
C ILE A 144 10.84 13.14 -5.18
N THR A 145 10.85 13.88 -6.30
CA THR A 145 10.59 15.32 -6.36
C THR A 145 9.13 15.58 -6.74
N GLU A 146 8.63 16.81 -6.52
CA GLU A 146 7.25 17.15 -6.85
C GLU A 146 6.90 16.87 -8.33
N ASP A 147 7.78 17.22 -9.27
CA ASP A 147 7.59 16.93 -10.70
C ASP A 147 7.47 15.43 -11.00
N LYS A 148 8.27 14.61 -10.30
CA LYS A 148 8.18 13.16 -10.42
C LYS A 148 6.83 12.67 -9.87
N VAL A 149 6.34 13.21 -8.76
CA VAL A 149 4.99 12.89 -8.26
C VAL A 149 3.90 13.35 -9.23
N GLY A 150 4.02 14.56 -9.79
CA GLY A 150 3.10 15.08 -10.79
C GLY A 150 2.99 14.16 -12.01
N ASN A 151 4.13 13.66 -12.51
CA ASN A 151 4.16 12.66 -13.57
C ASN A 151 3.46 11.36 -13.17
N LEU A 152 3.71 10.86 -11.95
CA LEU A 152 3.08 9.63 -11.44
C LEU A 152 1.56 9.78 -11.27
N ILE A 153 1.08 10.95 -10.81
CA ILE A 153 -0.35 11.28 -10.73
C ILE A 153 -0.99 11.24 -12.11
N TRP A 154 -0.37 11.89 -13.10
CA TRP A 154 -0.92 11.89 -14.46
C TRP A 154 -0.99 10.47 -15.03
N ARG A 155 0.06 9.66 -14.83
CA ARG A 155 0.12 8.26 -15.27
C ARG A 155 -0.93 7.40 -14.57
N SER A 156 -1.13 7.57 -13.26
CA SER A 156 -2.15 6.84 -12.50
C SER A 156 -3.58 7.20 -12.95
N ARG A 157 -3.85 8.47 -13.24
CA ARG A 157 -5.12 8.92 -13.83
C ARG A 157 -5.33 8.31 -15.21
N LYS A 158 -4.29 8.27 -16.04
CA LYS A 158 -4.33 7.61 -17.36
C LYS A 158 -4.64 6.12 -17.25
N ILE A 159 -4.08 5.41 -16.27
CA ILE A 159 -4.41 4.01 -15.98
C ILE A 159 -5.91 3.86 -15.67
N ARG A 160 -6.47 4.71 -14.80
CA ARG A 160 -7.91 4.68 -14.46
C ARG A 160 -8.79 4.86 -15.69
N VAL A 161 -8.49 5.87 -16.50
CA VAL A 161 -9.22 6.16 -17.74
C VAL A 161 -9.12 4.99 -18.71
N LYS A 162 -7.91 4.47 -18.95
CA LYS A 162 -7.72 3.31 -19.83
C LYS A 162 -8.52 2.11 -19.34
N ARG A 163 -8.46 1.79 -18.03
CA ARG A 163 -9.20 0.66 -17.47
C ARG A 163 -10.71 0.82 -17.58
N PHE A 164 -11.23 2.05 -17.47
CA PHE A 164 -12.65 2.35 -17.68
C PHE A 164 -13.12 1.99 -19.09
N PHE A 165 -12.27 2.20 -20.11
CA PHE A 165 -12.57 1.91 -21.52
C PHE A 165 -12.21 0.48 -21.96
N VAL A 166 -11.55 -0.31 -21.12
CA VAL A 166 -11.39 -1.75 -21.38
C VAL A 166 -12.75 -2.39 -21.19
N LEU A 167 -13.38 -2.77 -22.31
CA LEU A 167 -14.56 -3.63 -22.33
C LEU A 167 -14.14 -4.99 -21.77
N GLY A 168 -14.61 -5.30 -20.57
CA GLY A 168 -14.40 -6.55 -19.85
C GLY A 168 -15.56 -6.77 -18.91
#